data_AF-A0AA43GPT1-F1
#
_entry.id   AF-A0AA43GPT1-F1
#
_cell.length_a   1.000
_cell.length_b   1.000
_cell.length_c   1.000
_cell.angle_alpha   90.00
_cell.angle_beta   90.00
_cell.angle_gamma   90.00
#
_symmetry.space_group_name_H-M   'P 1'
#
loop_
_entity.id
_entity.type
_entity.pdbx_description
1 polymer ?
#
loop_
_entity_poly.entity_id
_entity_poly.type
_entity_poly.pdbx_seq_one_letter_code
_entity_poly.pdbx_strand_id
1 'polypeptide(L)'
;MGNIKFVKENKEVIAADGANLRIKAMQNGIDIYKIIGKLTNCGGNGQCATCIVEIVEGIEHLSPRTDVEQRKFKKKPDNYRLACQTLVNGPVSVITKP
;
A
#
# COMPACT_ATOMS: atom_id res chain seq x y z
N MET A 1 14.21 2.83 -10.58
CA MET A 1 13.14 2.06 -11.26
C MET A 1 12.79 0.90 -10.35
N GLY A 2 11.78 1.08 -9.52
CA GLY A 2 11.30 0.04 -8.61
C GLY A 2 10.22 -0.81 -9.27
N ASN A 3 10.20 -2.10 -8.96
CA ASN A 3 9.06 -2.97 -9.24
C ASN A 3 8.23 -3.16 -7.96
N ILE A 4 6.91 -3.05 -8.10
CA ILE A 4 5.95 -3.40 -7.06
C ILE A 4 5.40 -4.78 -7.42
N LYS A 5 5.73 -5.80 -6.63
CA LYS A 5 5.18 -7.15 -6.78
C LYS A 5 3.96 -7.31 -5.89
N PHE A 6 2.79 -7.45 -6.51
CA PHE A 6 1.55 -7.80 -5.81
C PHE A 6 1.45 -9.32 -5.71
N VAL A 7 1.73 -9.85 -4.52
CA VAL A 7 2.00 -11.28 -4.31
C VAL A 7 0.77 -12.15 -4.57
N LYS A 8 -0.40 -11.74 -4.06
CA LYS A 8 -1.66 -12.50 -4.23
C LYS A 8 -2.12 -12.53 -5.69
N GLU A 9 -1.85 -11.45 -6.42
CA GLU A 9 -2.25 -11.29 -7.81
C GLU A 9 -1.19 -11.81 -8.79
N ASN A 10 -0.04 -12.28 -8.28
CA ASN A 10 1.12 -12.71 -9.06
C ASN A 10 1.47 -11.72 -10.19
N LYS A 11 1.46 -10.42 -9.86
CA LYS A 11 1.64 -9.34 -10.83
C LYS A 11 2.75 -8.39 -10.40
N GLU A 12 3.63 -8.08 -11.33
CA GLU A 12 4.66 -7.05 -11.15
C GLU A 12 4.27 -5.77 -11.90
N VAL A 13 4.47 -4.64 -11.26
CA VAL A 13 4.16 -3.31 -11.78
C VAL A 13 5.42 -2.45 -11.74
N ILE A 14 5.77 -1.86 -12.89
CA ILE A 14 6.88 -0.91 -12.98
C ILE A 14 6.45 0.43 -12.38
N ALA A 15 7.28 0.93 -11.48
CA ALA A 15 7.10 2.20 -10.80
C ALA A 15 8.37 3.06 -10.91
N ALA A 16 8.16 4.34 -11.20
CA ALA A 16 9.20 5.34 -10.95
C ALA A 16 9.36 5.54 -9.44
N ASP A 17 10.53 5.97 -9.03
CA ASP A 17 10.79 6.25 -7.62
C ASP A 17 9.86 7.39 -7.15
N GLY A 18 9.35 7.29 -5.94
CA GLY A 18 8.31 8.19 -5.41
C GLY A 18 6.88 7.84 -5.85
N ALA A 19 6.65 6.73 -6.56
CA ALA A 19 5.31 6.35 -7.00
C ALA A 19 4.39 6.03 -5.80
N ASN A 20 3.15 6.53 -5.86
CA ASN A 20 2.13 6.21 -4.86
C ASN A 20 1.59 4.79 -5.06
N LEU A 21 1.69 3.96 -4.02
CA LEU A 21 1.35 2.54 -4.08
C LEU A 21 -0.13 2.29 -4.43
N ARG A 22 -1.07 3.04 -3.84
CA ARG A 22 -2.50 2.92 -4.17
C ARG A 22 -2.78 3.24 -5.64
N ILE A 23 -2.23 4.35 -6.14
CA ILE A 23 -2.46 4.77 -7.53
C ILE A 23 -1.92 3.72 -8.48
N LYS A 24 -0.71 3.19 -8.23
CA LYS A 24 -0.12 2.14 -9.05
C LYS A 24 -0.91 0.85 -9.03
N ALA A 25 -1.43 0.44 -7.87
CA ALA A 25 -2.33 -0.71 -7.78
C ALA A 25 -3.56 -0.52 -8.67
N MET A 26 -4.27 0.61 -8.52
CA MET A 26 -5.51 0.90 -9.27
C MET A 26 -5.27 1.02 -10.78
N GLN A 27 -4.22 1.72 -11.21
CA GLN A 27 -3.85 1.84 -12.63
C GLN A 27 -3.58 0.49 -13.30
N ASN A 28 -3.20 -0.52 -12.50
CA ASN A 28 -2.90 -1.86 -12.98
C ASN A 28 -4.02 -2.87 -12.68
N GLY A 29 -5.22 -2.39 -12.31
CA GLY A 29 -6.36 -3.24 -12.03
C GLY A 29 -6.22 -4.10 -10.77
N ILE A 30 -5.29 -3.75 -9.87
CA ILE A 30 -5.10 -4.45 -8.60
C ILE A 30 -6.04 -3.86 -7.55
N ASP A 31 -7.00 -4.68 -7.13
CA ASP A 31 -7.98 -4.30 -6.12
C ASP A 31 -7.44 -4.54 -4.71
N ILE A 32 -7.15 -3.45 -4.00
CA ILE A 32 -6.63 -3.47 -2.62
C ILE A 32 -7.72 -3.37 -1.56
N TYR A 33 -8.99 -3.20 -1.93
CA TYR A 33 -10.08 -2.94 -1.00
C TYR A 33 -10.98 -4.16 -0.80
N LYS A 34 -11.30 -4.48 0.46
CA LYS A 34 -12.44 -5.38 0.78
C LYS A 34 -13.76 -4.68 0.41
N ILE A 35 -14.86 -5.44 0.27
CA ILE A 35 -16.17 -4.94 -0.21
C ILE A 35 -16.60 -3.65 0.51
N ILE A 36 -16.64 -3.66 1.86
CA ILE A 36 -17.00 -2.48 2.65
C ILE A 36 -16.01 -1.33 2.44
N GLY A 37 -14.72 -1.64 2.28
CA GLY A 37 -13.68 -0.65 2.01
C GLY A 37 -13.87 0.06 0.67
N LYS A 38 -14.41 -0.61 -0.36
CA LYS A 38 -14.72 0.03 -1.66
C LYS A 38 -15.76 1.13 -1.50
N LEU A 39 -16.76 0.91 -0.67
CA LEU A 39 -17.86 1.84 -0.44
C LEU A 39 -17.49 2.98 0.52
N THR A 40 -16.56 2.73 1.45
CA THR A 40 -16.27 3.65 2.57
C THR A 40 -14.86 4.24 2.56
N ASN A 41 -14.05 3.99 1.51
CA ASN A 41 -12.71 4.55 1.44
C ASN A 41 -12.73 6.09 1.33
N CYS A 42 -11.76 6.74 1.97
CA CYS A 42 -11.62 8.20 1.99
C CYS A 42 -10.95 8.78 0.73
N GLY A 43 -10.97 8.08 -0.42
CA GLY A 43 -10.37 8.54 -1.68
C GLY A 43 -8.83 8.62 -1.71
N GLY A 44 -8.16 8.36 -0.59
CA GLY A 44 -6.70 8.45 -0.47
C GLY A 44 -6.23 9.46 0.58
N ASN A 45 -7.13 10.11 1.31
CA ASN A 45 -6.82 11.15 2.31
C ASN A 45 -6.20 10.63 3.63
N GLY A 46 -5.79 9.36 3.69
CA GLY A 46 -5.11 8.81 4.87
C GLY A 46 -5.98 8.55 6.10
N GLN A 47 -7.31 8.68 6.06
CA GLN A 47 -8.16 8.66 7.26
C GLN A 47 -8.86 7.32 7.56
N CYS A 48 -9.32 6.60 6.53
CA CYS A 48 -10.24 5.46 6.70
C CYS A 48 -9.56 4.13 7.08
N ALA A 49 -8.25 4.00 6.84
CA ALA A 49 -7.49 2.75 6.95
C ALA A 49 -7.96 1.56 6.09
N THR A 50 -8.86 1.77 5.13
CA THR A 50 -9.39 0.67 4.29
C THR A 50 -8.45 0.25 3.15
N CYS A 51 -7.46 1.09 2.80
CA CYS A 51 -6.41 0.77 1.81
C CYS A 51 -5.19 0.10 2.44
N ILE A 52 -5.41 -0.68 3.49
CA ILE A 52 -4.35 -1.38 4.21
C ILE A 52 -3.72 -2.45 3.31
N VAL A 53 -2.40 -2.48 3.30
CA VAL A 53 -1.59 -3.50 2.64
C VAL A 53 -0.49 -3.94 3.60
N GLU A 54 0.01 -5.15 3.36
CA GLU A 54 1.14 -5.69 4.09
C GLU A 54 2.37 -5.69 3.18
N ILE A 55 3.49 -5.20 3.69
CA ILE A 55 4.78 -5.21 2.99
C ILE A 55 5.56 -6.42 3.47
N VAL A 56 5.84 -7.37 2.58
CA VAL A 56 6.58 -8.59 2.95
C VAL A 56 8.06 -8.48 2.64
N GLU A 57 8.46 -7.61 1.71
CA GLU A 57 9.86 -7.33 1.36
C GLU A 57 10.02 -5.86 0.94
N GLY A 58 11.20 -5.28 1.20
CA GLY A 58 11.56 -3.92 0.74
C GLY A 58 10.94 -2.77 1.53
N ILE A 59 10.65 -2.96 2.83
CA ILE A 59 10.04 -1.92 3.66
C ILE A 59 10.91 -0.66 3.77
N GLU A 60 12.22 -0.82 3.71
CA GLU A 60 13.25 0.21 3.67
C GLU A 60 13.19 1.10 2.42
N HIS A 61 12.55 0.63 1.34
CA HIS A 61 12.36 1.39 0.11
C HIS A 61 11.11 2.29 0.13
N LEU A 62 10.42 2.40 1.26
CA LEU A 62 9.17 3.14 1.37
C LEU A 62 9.35 4.49 2.06
N SER A 63 8.45 5.43 1.78
CA SER A 63 8.32 6.63 2.60
C SER A 63 8.09 6.28 4.08
N PRO A 64 8.52 7.14 5.02
CA PRO A 64 8.23 6.98 6.44
C PRO A 64 6.72 6.83 6.71
N ARG A 65 6.38 6.18 7.82
CA ARG A 65 4.98 6.07 8.27
C ARG A 65 4.46 7.43 8.70
N THR A 66 3.27 7.76 8.24
CA THR A 66 2.51 8.94 8.68
C THR A 66 2.05 8.80 10.13
N ASP A 67 1.74 9.91 10.79
CA ASP A 67 1.18 9.87 12.15
C ASP A 67 -0.14 9.11 12.22
N VAL A 68 -0.93 9.13 11.15
CA VAL A 68 -2.18 8.35 11.09
C VAL A 68 -1.90 6.85 11.06
N GLU A 69 -0.89 6.41 10.30
CA GLU A 69 -0.42 5.02 10.33
C GLU A 69 0.10 4.64 11.72
N GLN A 70 0.88 5.51 12.37
CA GLN A 70 1.40 5.25 13.72
C GLN A 70 0.26 5.08 14.73
N ARG A 71 -0.78 5.93 14.67
CA ARG A 71 -1.94 5.84 15.57
C ARG A 71 -2.84 4.64 15.25
N LYS A 72 -3.25 4.46 14.00
CA LYS A 72 -4.25 3.44 13.61
C LYS A 72 -3.68 2.02 13.60
N PHE A 73 -2.39 1.86 13.34
CA PHE A 73 -1.74 0.56 13.28
C PHE A 73 -0.86 0.27 14.51
N LYS A 74 -1.02 1.02 15.62
CA LYS A 74 -0.27 0.81 16.87
C LYS A 74 -0.32 -0.63 17.41
N LYS A 75 -1.40 -1.37 17.14
CA LYS A 75 -1.61 -2.76 17.57
C LYS A 75 -1.63 -3.74 16.38
N LYS A 76 -1.04 -3.36 15.26
CA LYS A 76 -0.95 -4.16 14.04
C LYS A 76 0.52 -4.45 13.72
N PRO A 77 0.83 -5.45 12.88
CA PRO A 77 2.18 -5.69 12.41
C PRO A 77 2.82 -4.41 11.85
N ASP A 78 4.11 -4.22 12.10
CA ASP A 78 4.81 -2.97 11.73
C ASP A 78 4.96 -2.78 10.23
N ASN A 79 4.84 -3.87 9.47
CA ASN A 79 4.86 -3.89 8.02
C ASN A 79 3.50 -3.57 7.38
N TYR A 80 2.48 -3.22 8.17
CA TYR A 80 1.20 -2.75 7.63
C TYR A 80 1.29 -1.27 7.26
N ARG A 81 0.89 -0.97 6.03
CA ARG A 81 0.96 0.37 5.45
C ARG A 81 -0.37 0.80 4.89
N LEU A 82 -0.62 2.11 4.89
CA LEU A 82 -1.68 2.72 4.09
C LEU A 82 -1.15 2.89 2.67
N ALA A 83 -1.63 2.08 1.72
CA ALA A 83 -1.18 2.17 0.34
C ALA A 83 -1.35 3.59 -0.24
N CYS A 84 -2.37 4.34 0.20
CA CYS A 84 -2.58 5.72 -0.24
C CYS A 84 -1.55 6.74 0.25
N GLN A 85 -0.85 6.45 1.35
CA GLN A 85 0.17 7.32 1.94
C GLN A 85 1.60 6.79 1.74
N THR A 86 1.74 5.67 1.03
CA THR A 86 3.02 4.99 0.83
C THR A 86 3.59 5.37 -0.53
N LEU A 87 4.78 5.97 -0.53
CA LEU A 87 5.59 6.20 -1.72
C LEU A 87 6.64 5.10 -1.83
N VAL A 88 6.81 4.56 -3.03
CA VAL A 88 7.74 3.46 -3.33
C VAL A 88 8.97 4.02 -4.04
N ASN A 89 10.16 3.78 -3.49
CA ASN A 89 11.44 4.28 -4.00
C ASN A 89 12.41 3.14 -4.42
N GLY A 90 11.90 1.91 -4.51
CA GLY A 90 12.69 0.72 -4.84
C GLY A 90 11.82 -0.53 -4.93
N PRO A 91 12.43 -1.72 -5.16
CA PRO A 91 11.72 -3.00 -5.22
C PRO A 91 10.95 -3.31 -3.93
N VAL A 92 9.68 -3.69 -4.05
CA VAL A 92 8.84 -4.07 -2.90
C VAL A 92 7.87 -5.21 -3.24
N SER A 93 7.63 -6.07 -2.25
CA SER A 93 6.62 -7.14 -2.33
C SER A 93 5.45 -6.82 -1.40
N VAL A 94 4.23 -6.83 -1.94
CA VAL A 94 3.02 -6.33 -1.29
C VAL A 94 1.95 -7.41 -1.29
N ILE A 95 1.40 -7.71 -0.11
CA ILE A 95 0.18 -8.50 0.06
C ILE A 95 -1.01 -7.54 0.15
N THR A 96 -1.95 -7.68 -0.78
CA THR A 96 -3.21 -6.96 -0.78
C THR A 96 -4.19 -7.55 0.24
N LYS A 97 -5.07 -6.72 0.80
CA LYS A 97 -6.16 -7.17 1.69
C LYS A 97 -5.68 -8.17 2.77
N PRO A 98 -4.67 -7.82 3.60
CA PRO A 98 -4.25 -8.66 4.70
C PRO A 98 -5.33 -8.78 5.79
#